data_AF-F7V332-F1
#
_entry.id   AF-F7V332-F1
#
_cell.length_a   1.000
_cell.length_b   1.000
_cell.length_c   1.000
_cell.angle_alpha   90.00
_cell.angle_beta   90.00
_cell.angle_gamma   90.00
#
_symmetry.space_group_name_H-M   'P 1'
#
loop_
_entity.id
_entity.type
_entity.pdbx_description
1 polymer ?
#
loop_
_entity_poly.entity_id
_entity_poly.type
_entity_poly.pdbx_seq_one_letter_code
_entity_poly.pdbx_strand_id
1 'polypeptide(L)'
;MKNSIKSIFTLNIKIHIIILLIIMLVANFFTPRIVDDLGQKVTDGIDFTILFSYIKRRYFSWSGRAIADFNNSFFLGLPKGVFNIVNAGMYVLFIYLLCRHSFGAQKPKKEKVVLSFLIAQILVFFNIPNFGQVILWESGAANYLWNGVFILAFLLPYRCYSDGACRTQNEDVIGYYKKHKVLFFFLSFLGIIAGWTNENTAGGLIFLEVIFVIQLLIHKKRVPLFLWTGLGTSILGFAAMILAPIIFAKPKI
;
A
#
# COMPACT_ATOMS: atom_id res chain seq x y z
N MET A 1 36.47 4.57 -13.27
CA MET A 1 35.55 4.48 -12.09
C MET A 1 34.56 5.65 -12.00
N LYS A 2 35.00 6.91 -11.97
CA LYS A 2 34.11 8.10 -11.87
C LYS A 2 33.07 8.20 -13.00
N ASN A 3 33.46 7.86 -14.23
CA ASN A 3 32.57 7.89 -15.39
C ASN A 3 31.52 6.75 -15.39
N SER A 4 31.86 5.56 -14.87
CA SER A 4 30.90 4.45 -14.74
C SER A 4 29.84 4.72 -13.68
N ILE A 5 30.22 5.32 -12.55
CA ILE A 5 29.25 5.72 -11.51
C ILE A 5 28.30 6.78 -12.05
N LYS A 6 28.82 7.77 -12.79
CA LYS A 6 27.99 8.79 -13.43
C LYS A 6 27.02 8.19 -14.46
N SER A 7 27.48 7.17 -15.21
CA SER A 7 26.67 6.43 -16.19
C SER A 7 25.41 5.80 -15.56
N ILE A 8 25.54 5.20 -14.37
CA ILE A 8 24.41 4.60 -13.63
C ILE A 8 23.35 5.67 -13.30
N PHE A 9 23.77 6.85 -12.85
CA PHE A 9 22.85 7.96 -12.52
C PHE A 9 22.25 8.66 -13.75
N THR A 10 22.87 8.52 -14.92
CA THR A 10 22.32 9.02 -16.19
C THR A 10 21.37 8.04 -16.86
N LEU A 11 21.33 6.78 -16.43
CA LEU A 11 20.47 5.75 -16.99
C LEU A 11 19.00 6.06 -16.68
N ASN A 12 18.11 5.83 -17.66
CA ASN A 12 16.70 6.17 -17.54
C ASN A 12 16.04 5.41 -16.38
N ILE A 13 15.24 6.08 -15.55
CA ILE A 13 14.48 5.47 -14.45
C ILE A 13 13.62 4.29 -14.93
N LYS A 14 13.12 4.34 -16.17
CA LYS A 14 12.36 3.24 -16.77
C LYS A 14 13.17 1.93 -16.83
N ILE A 15 14.48 2.02 -17.11
CA ILE A 15 15.35 0.85 -17.18
C ILE A 15 15.52 0.25 -15.79
N HIS A 16 15.74 1.08 -14.76
CA HIS A 16 15.82 0.61 -13.37
C HIS A 16 14.53 -0.06 -12.89
N ILE A 17 13.37 0.49 -13.28
CA ILE A 17 12.07 -0.11 -12.97
C ILE A 17 11.94 -1.49 -13.61
N ILE A 18 12.32 -1.64 -14.89
CA ILE A 18 12.29 -2.93 -15.61
C ILE A 18 13.22 -3.93 -14.95
N ILE A 19 14.45 -3.53 -14.61
CA ILE A 19 15.42 -4.39 -13.92
C ILE A 19 14.84 -4.87 -12.59
N LEU A 20 14.28 -3.96 -11.78
CA LEU A 20 13.69 -4.33 -10.50
C LEU A 20 12.50 -5.27 -10.68
N LEU A 21 11.63 -5.02 -11.66
CA LEU A 21 10.50 -5.88 -11.97
C LEU A 21 10.95 -7.30 -12.32
N ILE A 22 12.01 -7.44 -13.15
CA ILE A 22 12.57 -8.74 -13.51
C ILE A 22 13.17 -9.44 -12.30
N ILE A 23 13.97 -8.75 -11.49
CA ILE A 23 14.56 -9.31 -10.26
C ILE A 23 13.46 -9.85 -9.35
N MET A 24 12.41 -9.05 -9.12
CA MET A 24 11.30 -9.45 -8.25
C MET A 24 10.47 -10.58 -8.86
N LEU A 25 10.25 -10.59 -10.18
CA LEU A 25 9.54 -11.67 -10.85
C LEU A 25 10.29 -13.00 -10.72
N VAL A 26 11.60 -12.99 -10.92
CA VAL A 26 12.47 -14.16 -10.75
C VAL A 26 12.42 -14.64 -9.29
N ALA A 27 12.58 -13.74 -8.32
CA ALA A 27 12.51 -14.09 -6.90
C ALA A 27 11.15 -14.69 -6.50
N ASN A 28 10.04 -14.12 -7.01
CA ASN A 28 8.70 -14.65 -6.81
C ASN A 28 8.52 -16.05 -7.42
N PHE A 29 9.11 -16.29 -8.60
CA PHE A 29 9.05 -17.61 -9.25
C PHE A 29 9.77 -18.68 -8.44
N PHE A 30 10.89 -18.34 -7.80
CA PHE A 30 11.62 -19.23 -6.89
C PHE A 30 11.00 -19.34 -5.49
N THR A 31 9.88 -18.67 -5.21
CA THR A 31 9.18 -18.76 -3.93
C THR A 31 7.90 -19.58 -4.07
N PRO A 32 7.95 -20.89 -3.75
CA PRO A 32 6.77 -21.77 -3.87
C PRO A 32 5.72 -21.46 -2.81
N ARG A 33 4.50 -21.97 -3.02
CA ARG A 33 3.45 -21.99 -2.00
C ARG A 33 3.83 -22.97 -0.90
N ILE A 34 3.62 -22.57 0.35
CA ILE A 34 3.88 -23.41 1.52
C ILE A 34 2.56 -23.89 2.15
N VAL A 35 2.63 -24.78 3.13
CA VAL A 35 1.45 -25.43 3.75
C VAL A 35 0.42 -24.42 4.26
N ASP A 36 0.88 -23.31 4.85
CA ASP A 36 0.02 -22.23 5.35
C ASP A 36 -0.81 -21.54 4.24
N ASP A 37 -0.30 -21.52 3.00
CA ASP A 37 -1.03 -21.00 1.84
C ASP A 37 -2.14 -21.97 1.43
N LEU A 38 -1.88 -23.28 1.49
CA LEU A 38 -2.85 -24.29 1.06
C LEU A 38 -4.10 -24.28 1.94
N GLY A 39 -3.97 -23.99 3.24
CA GLY A 39 -5.11 -23.81 4.14
C GLY A 39 -5.99 -22.59 3.84
N GLN A 40 -5.50 -21.67 3.00
CA GLN A 40 -6.22 -20.44 2.61
C GLN A 40 -6.76 -20.49 1.18
N LYS A 41 -6.43 -21.54 0.43
CA LYS A 41 -7.01 -21.81 -0.88
C LYS A 41 -8.42 -22.39 -0.70
N VAL A 42 -9.40 -21.77 -1.35
CA VAL A 42 -10.82 -22.13 -1.18
C VAL A 42 -11.42 -22.76 -2.42
N THR A 43 -10.95 -22.36 -3.61
CA THR A 43 -11.42 -22.84 -4.90
C THR A 43 -10.27 -22.94 -5.89
N ASP A 44 -10.42 -23.78 -6.91
CA ASP A 44 -9.65 -23.69 -8.14
C ASP A 44 -10.37 -22.72 -9.09
N GLY A 45 -9.74 -21.60 -9.41
CA GLY A 45 -10.36 -20.49 -10.13
C GLY A 45 -11.10 -19.50 -9.22
N ILE A 46 -11.78 -18.54 -9.85
CA ILE A 46 -12.46 -17.42 -9.18
C ILE A 46 -13.95 -17.76 -9.01
N ASP A 47 -14.34 -18.09 -7.77
CA ASP A 47 -15.74 -18.10 -7.35
C ASP A 47 -15.92 -17.08 -6.22
N PHE A 48 -16.54 -15.94 -6.55
CA PHE A 48 -16.77 -14.87 -5.57
C PHE A 48 -17.73 -15.28 -4.45
N THR A 49 -18.70 -16.17 -4.71
CA THR A 49 -19.65 -16.61 -3.69
C THR A 49 -18.94 -17.42 -2.62
N ILE A 50 -18.09 -18.36 -3.03
CA ILE A 50 -17.29 -19.17 -2.11
C ILE A 50 -16.26 -18.30 -1.41
N LEU A 51 -15.58 -17.41 -2.14
CA LEU A 51 -14.60 -16.48 -1.59
C LEU A 51 -15.21 -15.58 -0.51
N PHE A 52 -16.32 -14.89 -0.79
CA PHE A 52 -16.96 -14.02 0.20
C PHE A 52 -17.49 -14.82 1.41
N SER A 53 -18.00 -16.03 1.19
CA SER A 53 -18.43 -16.92 2.28
C SER A 53 -17.26 -17.31 3.18
N TYR A 54 -16.10 -17.60 2.59
CA TYR A 54 -14.87 -17.93 3.30
C TYR A 54 -14.34 -16.74 4.11
N ILE A 55 -14.25 -15.56 3.50
CA ILE A 55 -13.78 -14.33 4.16
C ILE A 55 -14.71 -13.94 5.29
N LYS A 56 -16.03 -14.04 5.09
CA LYS A 56 -17.01 -13.84 6.16
C LYS A 56 -16.73 -14.78 7.32
N ARG A 57 -16.63 -16.10 7.07
CA ARG A 57 -16.35 -17.07 8.14
C ARG A 57 -15.07 -16.72 8.90
N ARG A 58 -13.96 -16.46 8.19
CA ARG A 58 -12.69 -16.06 8.81
C ARG A 58 -12.78 -14.79 9.64
N TYR A 59 -13.53 -13.80 9.16
CA TYR A 59 -13.75 -12.56 9.90
C TYR A 59 -14.44 -12.80 11.25
N PHE A 60 -15.40 -13.72 11.29
CA PHE A 60 -16.09 -14.09 12.53
C PHE A 60 -15.32 -15.11 13.39
N SER A 61 -14.38 -15.89 12.82
CA SER A 61 -13.79 -17.05 13.50
C SER A 61 -12.27 -17.07 13.65
N TRP A 62 -11.51 -16.20 12.97
CA TRP A 62 -10.03 -16.29 12.93
C TRP A 62 -9.31 -14.93 12.94
N SER A 63 -9.65 -14.04 12.01
CA SER A 63 -8.88 -12.81 11.75
C SER A 63 -9.78 -11.67 11.32
N GLY A 64 -9.59 -10.49 11.91
CA GLY A 64 -10.26 -9.27 11.48
C GLY A 64 -9.76 -8.68 10.16
N ARG A 65 -8.64 -9.19 9.60
CA ARG A 65 -7.94 -8.64 8.43
C ARG A 65 -8.56 -9.06 7.09
N ALA A 66 -9.82 -8.67 6.87
CA ALA A 66 -10.60 -9.13 5.73
C ALA A 66 -9.97 -8.78 4.37
N ILE A 67 -9.31 -7.62 4.23
CA ILE A 67 -8.67 -7.20 2.98
C ILE A 67 -7.48 -8.09 2.62
N ALA A 68 -6.64 -8.42 3.61
CA ALA A 68 -5.49 -9.30 3.40
C ALA A 68 -5.93 -10.73 3.11
N ASP A 69 -6.88 -11.25 3.90
CA ASP A 69 -7.45 -12.58 3.70
C ASP A 69 -8.11 -12.70 2.30
N PHE A 70 -8.84 -11.66 1.86
CA PHE A 70 -9.47 -11.63 0.53
C PHE A 70 -8.42 -11.71 -0.58
N ASN A 71 -7.41 -10.83 -0.54
CA ASN A 71 -6.36 -10.82 -1.57
C ASN A 71 -5.62 -12.16 -1.61
N ASN A 72 -5.30 -12.73 -0.44
CA ASN A 72 -4.59 -14.00 -0.39
C ASN A 72 -5.43 -15.14 -1.00
N SER A 73 -6.65 -15.36 -0.51
CA SER A 73 -7.52 -16.44 -1.01
C SER A 73 -7.89 -16.27 -2.49
N PHE A 74 -8.04 -15.03 -2.97
CA PHE A 74 -8.27 -14.75 -4.38
C PHE A 74 -7.09 -15.20 -5.26
N PHE A 75 -5.85 -14.83 -4.91
CA PHE A 75 -4.67 -15.21 -5.69
C PHE A 75 -4.29 -16.68 -5.55
N LEU A 76 -4.62 -17.30 -4.41
CA LEU A 76 -4.44 -18.74 -4.21
C LEU A 76 -5.33 -19.58 -5.13
N GLY A 77 -6.52 -19.07 -5.47
CA GLY A 77 -7.40 -19.68 -6.48
C GLY A 77 -6.89 -19.54 -7.91
N LEU A 78 -5.93 -18.65 -8.16
CA LEU A 78 -5.31 -18.43 -9.47
C LEU A 78 -3.99 -19.22 -9.63
N PRO A 79 -3.53 -19.42 -10.88
CA PRO A 79 -2.20 -19.96 -11.13
C PRO A 79 -1.11 -19.09 -10.48
N LYS A 80 -0.12 -19.71 -9.85
CA LYS A 80 0.97 -19.01 -9.13
C LYS A 80 1.68 -17.96 -9.99
N GLY A 81 1.80 -18.20 -11.30
CA GLY A 81 2.39 -17.24 -12.24
C GLY A 81 1.68 -15.88 -12.26
N VAL A 82 0.34 -15.85 -12.08
CA VAL A 82 -0.43 -14.61 -12.01
C VAL A 82 -0.05 -13.82 -10.76
N PHE A 83 -0.01 -14.48 -9.60
CA PHE A 83 0.46 -13.87 -8.36
C PHE A 83 1.88 -13.32 -8.51
N ASN A 84 2.81 -14.09 -9.10
CA ASN A 84 4.21 -13.67 -9.23
C ASN A 84 4.36 -12.36 -10.02
N ILE A 85 3.60 -12.21 -11.11
CA ILE A 85 3.59 -10.99 -11.93
C ILE A 85 3.00 -9.81 -11.14
N VAL A 86 1.85 -10.01 -10.51
CA VAL A 86 1.18 -8.95 -9.74
C VAL A 86 2.02 -8.53 -8.55
N ASN A 87 2.59 -9.48 -7.80
CA ASN A 87 3.39 -9.20 -6.63
C ASN A 87 4.69 -8.47 -6.96
N ALA A 88 5.35 -8.82 -8.07
CA ALA A 88 6.50 -8.06 -8.56
C ALA A 88 6.12 -6.60 -8.89
N GLY A 89 4.95 -6.40 -9.52
CA GLY A 89 4.38 -5.07 -9.77
C GLY A 89 4.07 -4.30 -8.48
N MET A 90 3.49 -4.97 -7.48
CA MET A 90 3.19 -4.38 -6.17
C MET A 90 4.44 -3.92 -5.45
N TYR A 91 5.55 -4.67 -5.53
CA TYR A 91 6.82 -4.24 -4.95
C TYR A 91 7.38 -2.99 -5.66
N VAL A 92 7.38 -2.97 -6.99
CA VAL A 92 7.81 -1.79 -7.75
C VAL A 92 6.96 -0.57 -7.40
N LEU A 93 5.63 -0.75 -7.30
CA LEU A 93 4.70 0.30 -6.90
C LEU A 93 4.97 0.78 -5.46
N PHE A 94 5.27 -0.13 -4.54
CA PHE A 94 5.65 0.21 -3.17
C PHE A 94 6.89 1.11 -3.13
N ILE A 95 7.97 0.74 -3.83
CA ILE A 95 9.18 1.57 -3.93
C ILE A 95 8.87 2.92 -4.58
N TYR A 96 8.08 2.94 -5.64
CA TYR A 96 7.66 4.17 -6.30
C TYR A 96 6.92 5.10 -5.33
N LEU A 97 5.94 4.58 -4.58
CA LEU A 97 5.16 5.35 -3.62
C LEU A 97 6.03 5.90 -2.49
N LEU A 98 6.99 5.12 -1.98
CA LEU A 98 7.98 5.61 -1.01
C LEU A 98 8.76 6.80 -1.55
N CYS A 99 9.28 6.72 -2.78
CA CYS A 99 9.97 7.84 -3.41
C CYS A 99 9.04 9.05 -3.63
N ARG A 100 7.77 8.82 -3.98
CA ARG A 100 6.79 9.91 -4.12
C ARG A 100 6.56 10.63 -2.80
N HIS A 101 6.48 9.89 -1.68
CA HIS A 101 6.36 10.48 -0.34
C HIS A 101 7.61 11.28 0.05
N SER A 102 8.80 10.82 -0.32
CA SER A 102 10.06 11.54 -0.03
C SER A 102 10.19 12.86 -0.81
N PHE A 103 9.69 12.92 -2.04
CA PHE A 103 9.71 14.15 -2.84
C PHE A 103 8.53 15.08 -2.56
N GLY A 104 7.40 14.51 -2.12
CA GLY A 104 6.17 15.25 -1.89
C GLY A 104 5.71 16.01 -3.14
N ALA A 105 5.61 17.33 -3.02
CA ALA A 105 5.25 18.25 -4.11
C ALA A 105 6.32 18.46 -5.19
N GLN A 106 7.56 18.14 -4.87
CA GLN A 106 8.69 18.61 -5.66
C GLN A 106 8.79 17.85 -6.98
N LYS A 107 9.30 18.52 -8.02
CA LYS A 107 9.73 17.90 -9.28
C LYS A 107 11.25 17.72 -9.24
N PRO A 108 11.77 16.64 -8.64
CA PRO A 108 13.21 16.43 -8.54
C PRO A 108 13.86 16.27 -9.92
N LYS A 109 15.14 16.65 -10.02
CA LYS A 109 15.98 16.33 -11.18
C LYS A 109 16.06 14.81 -11.37
N LYS A 110 16.24 14.35 -12.61
CA LYS A 110 16.28 12.91 -12.98
C LYS A 110 17.26 12.11 -12.12
N GLU A 111 18.46 12.63 -11.90
CA GLU A 111 19.51 11.98 -11.09
C GLU A 111 19.05 11.71 -9.65
N LYS A 112 18.33 12.67 -9.04
CA LYS A 112 17.78 12.51 -7.69
C LYS A 112 16.68 11.46 -7.65
N VAL A 113 15.86 11.36 -8.70
CA VAL A 113 14.83 10.30 -8.81
C VAL A 113 15.47 8.92 -8.82
N VAL A 114 16.48 8.72 -9.68
CA VAL A 114 17.19 7.44 -9.78
C VAL A 114 17.87 7.11 -8.45
N LEU A 115 18.57 8.07 -7.84
CA LEU A 115 19.25 7.86 -6.56
C LEU A 115 18.25 7.51 -5.44
N SER A 116 17.14 8.23 -5.29
CA SER A 116 16.13 7.90 -4.28
C SER A 116 15.48 6.54 -4.53
N PHE A 117 15.28 6.15 -5.79
CA PHE A 117 14.74 4.83 -6.13
C PHE A 117 15.69 3.69 -5.75
N LEU A 118 17.00 3.87 -5.94
CA LEU A 118 18.02 2.92 -5.50
C LEU A 118 18.14 2.85 -3.98
N ILE A 119 18.19 4.01 -3.32
CA ILE A 119 18.26 4.09 -1.85
C ILE A 119 17.03 3.44 -1.22
N ALA A 120 15.83 3.69 -1.76
CA ALA A 120 14.59 3.09 -1.25
C ALA A 120 14.65 1.56 -1.30
N GLN A 121 15.15 0.96 -2.39
CA GLN A 121 15.32 -0.49 -2.49
C GLN A 121 16.29 -1.04 -1.43
N ILE A 122 17.43 -0.38 -1.25
CA ILE A 122 18.44 -0.77 -0.25
C ILE A 122 17.82 -0.71 1.14
N LEU A 123 17.17 0.41 1.50
CA LEU A 123 16.54 0.57 2.80
C LEU A 123 15.46 -0.47 3.04
N VAL A 124 14.61 -0.74 2.05
CA VAL A 124 13.57 -1.76 2.15
C VAL A 124 14.17 -3.15 2.34
N PHE A 125 15.19 -3.51 1.58
CA PHE A 125 15.83 -4.82 1.69
C PHE A 125 16.47 -5.05 3.06
N PHE A 126 17.14 -4.03 3.62
CA PHE A 126 17.83 -4.15 4.91
C PHE A 126 16.94 -3.93 6.14
N ASN A 127 15.82 -3.23 6.02
CA ASN A 127 14.96 -2.89 7.17
C ASN A 127 13.68 -3.73 7.26
N ILE A 128 13.29 -4.43 6.19
CA ILE A 128 12.16 -5.36 6.28
C ILE A 128 12.64 -6.69 6.87
N PRO A 129 12.14 -7.09 8.06
CA PRO A 129 12.49 -8.37 8.64
C PRO A 129 11.97 -9.49 7.75
N ASN A 130 12.76 -10.56 7.57
CA ASN A 130 12.40 -11.73 6.76
C ASN A 130 11.81 -11.33 5.39
N PHE A 131 12.58 -10.61 4.57
CA PHE A 131 12.16 -10.12 3.25
C PHE A 131 11.39 -11.17 2.44
N GLY A 132 11.86 -12.42 2.41
CA GLY A 132 11.16 -13.52 1.73
C GLY A 132 9.73 -13.75 2.24
N GLN A 133 9.51 -13.73 3.56
CA GLN A 133 8.19 -13.93 4.14
C GLN A 133 7.29 -12.70 3.96
N VAL A 134 7.84 -11.48 4.04
CA VAL A 134 7.03 -10.25 4.01
C VAL A 134 6.72 -9.80 2.58
N ILE A 135 7.62 -10.07 1.63
CA ILE A 135 7.58 -9.53 0.27
C ILE A 135 7.31 -10.59 -0.78
N LEU A 136 7.85 -11.80 -0.66
CA LEU A 136 7.78 -12.83 -1.72
C LEU A 136 6.71 -13.89 -1.46
N TRP A 137 6.56 -14.30 -0.21
CA TRP A 137 5.57 -15.29 0.19
C TRP A 137 4.16 -14.75 0.02
N GLU A 138 3.26 -15.55 -0.57
CA GLU A 138 1.93 -15.13 -1.02
C GLU A 138 1.06 -14.58 0.11
N SER A 139 0.89 -15.35 1.19
CA SER A 139 0.14 -14.90 2.38
C SER A 139 0.79 -13.69 3.06
N GLY A 140 2.11 -13.63 3.12
CA GLY A 140 2.82 -12.54 3.77
C GLY A 140 2.77 -11.24 2.96
N ALA A 141 2.97 -11.32 1.64
CA ALA A 141 2.87 -10.18 0.74
C ALA A 141 1.47 -9.56 0.76
N ALA A 142 0.41 -10.38 0.76
CA ALA A 142 -0.96 -9.90 0.91
C ALA A 142 -1.19 -9.19 2.27
N ASN A 143 -0.57 -9.68 3.34
CA ASN A 143 -0.71 -9.12 4.70
C ASN A 143 0.16 -7.89 4.99
N TYR A 144 1.25 -7.68 4.24
CA TYR A 144 2.23 -6.65 4.55
C TYR A 144 2.54 -5.75 3.36
N LEU A 145 3.10 -6.30 2.27
CA LEU A 145 3.47 -5.49 1.10
C LEU A 145 2.26 -4.78 0.49
N TRP A 146 1.18 -5.51 0.24
CA TRP A 146 0.02 -5.00 -0.48
C TRP A 146 -0.75 -4.00 0.37
N ASN A 147 -0.88 -4.32 1.66
CA ASN A 147 -1.38 -3.39 2.67
C ASN A 147 -0.56 -2.10 2.72
N GLY A 148 0.77 -2.20 2.70
CA GLY A 148 1.66 -1.05 2.61
C GLY A 148 1.44 -0.21 1.35
N VAL A 149 1.24 -0.85 0.19
CA VAL A 149 0.89 -0.15 -1.06
C VAL A 149 -0.43 0.60 -0.93
N PHE A 150 -1.49 -0.03 -0.40
CA PHE A 150 -2.79 0.62 -0.23
C PHE A 150 -2.70 1.83 0.71
N ILE A 151 -2.00 1.68 1.84
CA ILE A 151 -1.78 2.75 2.81
C ILE A 151 -1.00 3.90 2.19
N LEU A 152 0.13 3.63 1.52
CA LEU A 152 0.96 4.67 0.93
C LEU A 152 0.23 5.39 -0.22
N ALA A 153 -0.55 4.66 -1.03
CA ALA A 153 -1.36 5.25 -2.08
C ALA A 153 -2.45 6.17 -1.51
N PHE A 154 -3.12 5.72 -0.45
CA PHE A 154 -4.16 6.48 0.24
C PHE A 154 -3.62 7.71 1.00
N LEU A 155 -2.39 7.64 1.54
CA LEU A 155 -1.73 8.78 2.19
C LEU A 155 -1.19 9.82 1.21
N LEU A 156 -1.00 9.47 -0.07
CA LEU A 156 -0.36 10.36 -1.03
C LEU A 156 -1.13 11.69 -1.23
N PRO A 157 -2.47 11.71 -1.32
CA PRO A 157 -3.25 12.94 -1.29
C PRO A 157 -3.01 13.82 -0.06
N TYR A 158 -2.88 13.24 1.14
CA TYR A 158 -2.57 13.98 2.37
C TYR A 158 -1.21 14.68 2.26
N ARG A 159 -0.19 13.93 1.82
CA ARG A 159 1.18 14.43 1.60
C ARG A 159 1.23 15.54 0.55
N CYS A 160 0.58 15.32 -0.59
CA CYS A 160 0.55 16.30 -1.67
C CYS A 160 -0.18 17.59 -1.26
N TYR A 161 -1.29 17.47 -0.51
CA TYR A 161 -2.01 18.63 0.00
C TYR A 161 -1.18 19.40 1.05
N SER A 162 -0.54 18.69 1.99
CA SER A 162 0.25 19.32 3.06
C SER A 162 1.41 20.16 2.51
N ASP A 163 2.11 19.64 1.50
CA ASP A 163 3.24 20.32 0.85
C ASP A 163 2.81 21.44 -0.11
N GLY A 164 1.51 21.58 -0.37
CA GLY A 164 1.02 22.49 -1.40
C GLY A 164 1.37 22.05 -2.82
N ALA A 165 1.63 20.76 -3.05
CA ALA A 165 1.89 20.16 -4.38
C ALA A 165 0.78 20.42 -5.38
N CYS A 166 -0.45 20.45 -4.88
CA CYS A 166 -1.63 20.78 -5.66
C CYS A 166 -1.70 22.27 -6.04
N ARG A 167 -0.69 23.09 -5.72
CA ARG A 167 -0.42 24.36 -6.40
C ARG A 167 0.28 24.04 -7.73
N THR A 168 -0.49 23.57 -8.70
CA THR A 168 -0.12 23.87 -10.09
C THR A 168 0.02 25.38 -10.19
N GLN A 169 1.04 25.90 -10.89
CA GLN A 169 1.36 27.33 -10.93
C GLN A 169 0.19 28.27 -11.31
N ASN A 170 -0.94 27.73 -11.80
CA ASN A 170 -2.15 28.45 -12.19
C ASN A 170 -3.47 27.95 -11.58
N GLU A 171 -3.50 26.88 -10.77
CA GLU A 171 -4.74 26.39 -10.14
C GLU A 171 -4.56 26.33 -8.62
N ASP A 172 -5.46 26.99 -7.89
CA ASP A 172 -5.56 26.85 -6.45
C ASP A 172 -5.95 25.41 -6.08
N VAL A 173 -5.46 24.92 -4.95
CA VAL A 173 -5.76 23.54 -4.49
C VAL A 173 -7.28 23.29 -4.37
N ILE A 174 -8.03 24.35 -4.07
CA ILE A 174 -9.49 24.36 -4.03
C ILE A 174 -10.09 24.19 -5.43
N GLY A 175 -9.51 24.80 -6.46
CA GLY A 175 -9.86 24.60 -7.87
C GLY A 175 -9.57 23.18 -8.34
N TYR A 176 -8.39 22.62 -8.00
CA TYR A 176 -8.06 21.23 -8.31
C TYR A 176 -9.02 20.24 -7.62
N TYR A 177 -9.32 20.46 -6.34
CA TYR A 177 -10.35 19.68 -5.64
C TYR A 177 -11.72 19.82 -6.30
N LYS A 178 -12.15 21.04 -6.65
CA LYS A 178 -13.43 21.27 -7.32
C LYS A 178 -13.52 20.59 -8.68
N LYS A 179 -12.41 20.52 -9.41
CA LYS A 179 -12.28 19.86 -10.72
C LYS A 179 -12.24 18.34 -10.61
N HIS A 180 -11.67 17.81 -9.53
CA HIS A 180 -11.46 16.38 -9.32
C HIS A 180 -12.27 15.79 -8.15
N LYS A 181 -13.42 16.39 -7.80
CA LYS A 181 -14.25 15.96 -6.65
C LYS A 181 -14.56 14.47 -6.66
N VAL A 182 -14.83 13.91 -7.84
CA VAL A 182 -15.12 12.49 -8.04
C VAL A 182 -13.94 11.62 -7.62
N LEU A 183 -12.71 11.98 -8.03
CA LEU A 183 -11.49 11.28 -7.65
C LEU A 183 -11.29 11.32 -6.12
N PHE A 184 -11.49 12.49 -5.50
CA PHE A 184 -11.35 12.65 -4.05
C PHE A 184 -12.45 11.94 -3.25
N PHE A 185 -13.65 11.82 -3.82
CA PHE A 185 -14.72 11.00 -3.26
C PHE A 185 -14.36 9.52 -3.27
N PHE A 186 -13.87 8.99 -4.39
CA PHE A 186 -13.37 7.62 -4.46
C PHE A 186 -12.17 7.36 -3.55
N LEU A 187 -11.27 8.33 -3.40
CA LEU A 187 -10.17 8.26 -2.44
C LEU A 187 -10.66 8.17 -0.99
N SER A 188 -11.83 8.72 -0.66
CA SER A 188 -12.41 8.55 0.67
C SER A 188 -12.85 7.10 0.89
N PHE A 189 -13.44 6.41 -0.09
CA PHE A 189 -13.77 4.98 0.07
C PHE A 189 -12.53 4.09 0.21
N LEU A 190 -11.42 4.48 -0.41
CA LEU A 190 -10.14 3.79 -0.23
C LEU A 190 -9.62 3.86 1.21
N GLY A 191 -10.09 4.82 2.01
CA GLY A 191 -9.78 4.89 3.44
C GLY A 191 -10.27 3.66 4.20
N ILE A 192 -11.45 3.13 3.89
CA ILE A 192 -11.94 1.88 4.52
C ILE A 192 -10.98 0.73 4.24
N ILE A 193 -10.56 0.57 2.98
CA ILE A 193 -9.64 -0.51 2.59
C ILE A 193 -8.30 -0.34 3.30
N ALA A 194 -7.75 0.88 3.32
CA ALA A 194 -6.46 1.17 3.94
C ALA A 194 -6.48 0.98 5.48
N GLY A 195 -7.59 1.35 6.13
CA GLY A 195 -7.83 1.14 7.56
C GLY A 195 -8.10 -0.32 7.93
N TRP A 196 -8.63 -1.13 7.02
CA TRP A 196 -8.97 -2.54 7.23
C TRP A 196 -7.85 -3.50 6.81
N THR A 197 -6.59 -3.09 6.97
CA THR A 197 -5.41 -3.85 6.55
C THR A 197 -4.82 -4.72 7.67
N ASN A 198 -4.01 -4.12 8.53
CA ASN A 198 -3.29 -4.77 9.64
C ASN A 198 -3.31 -3.84 10.85
N GLU A 199 -3.42 -4.36 12.07
CA GLU A 199 -3.59 -3.60 13.31
C GLU A 199 -2.47 -2.57 13.51
N ASN A 200 -1.22 -2.97 13.26
CA ASN A 200 -0.08 -2.08 13.44
C ASN A 200 -0.02 -1.02 12.35
N THR A 201 -0.18 -1.41 11.09
CA THR A 201 0.02 -0.51 9.94
C THR A 201 -1.17 0.43 9.75
N ALA A 202 -2.39 -0.02 10.01
CA ALA A 202 -3.59 0.82 9.98
C ALA A 202 -3.61 1.82 11.14
N GLY A 203 -3.14 1.44 12.33
CA GLY A 203 -2.91 2.40 13.43
C GLY A 203 -1.89 3.48 13.02
N GLY A 204 -0.79 3.07 12.39
CA GLY A 204 0.20 3.98 11.83
C GLY A 204 -0.35 4.91 10.74
N LEU A 205 -1.23 4.39 9.86
CA LEU A 205 -1.96 5.20 8.88
C LEU A 205 -2.75 6.31 9.55
N ILE A 206 -3.63 5.96 10.50
CA ILE A 206 -4.51 6.93 11.18
C ILE A 206 -3.66 7.97 11.93
N PHE A 207 -2.58 7.54 12.58
CA PHE A 207 -1.65 8.43 13.25
C PHE A 207 -1.03 9.45 12.28
N LEU A 208 -0.59 9.01 11.09
CA LEU A 208 -0.05 9.91 10.07
C LEU A 208 -1.09 10.86 9.50
N GLU A 209 -2.33 10.40 9.28
CA GLU A 209 -3.44 11.26 8.83
C GLU A 209 -3.71 12.38 9.85
N VAL A 210 -3.73 12.05 11.14
CA VAL A 210 -3.89 13.03 12.22
C VAL A 210 -2.73 14.03 12.23
N ILE A 211 -1.48 13.57 12.06
CA ILE A 211 -0.33 14.48 11.93
C ILE A 211 -0.50 15.43 10.74
N PHE A 212 -0.91 14.94 9.57
CA PHE A 212 -1.13 15.81 8.40
C PHE A 212 -2.22 16.85 8.66
N VAL A 213 -3.33 16.48 9.29
CA VAL A 213 -4.39 17.42 9.67
C VAL A 213 -3.87 18.45 10.67
N ILE A 214 -3.18 18.04 11.73
CA ILE A 214 -2.59 18.94 12.73
C ILE A 214 -1.60 19.91 12.06
N GLN A 215 -0.73 19.41 11.18
CA GLN A 215 0.21 20.26 10.44
C GLN A 215 -0.51 21.34 9.64
N LEU A 216 -1.62 21.02 8.98
CA LEU A 216 -2.42 22.00 8.24
C LEU A 216 -3.03 23.06 9.17
N LEU A 217 -3.57 22.63 10.32
CA LEU A 217 -4.18 23.52 11.31
C LEU A 217 -3.15 24.47 11.94
N ILE A 218 -1.95 23.98 12.31
CA ILE A 218 -0.85 24.80 12.85
C ILE A 218 -0.43 25.88 11.84
N HIS A 219 -0.36 25.53 10.55
CA HIS A 219 -0.03 26.48 9.48
C HIS A 219 -1.23 27.34 9.04
N LYS A 220 -2.34 27.33 9.79
CA LYS A 220 -3.58 28.06 9.50
C LYS A 220 -4.12 27.81 8.07
N LYS A 221 -3.83 26.63 7.51
CA LYS A 221 -4.35 26.18 6.22
C LYS A 221 -5.73 25.56 6.41
N ARG A 222 -6.60 25.72 5.40
CA ARG A 222 -7.90 25.03 5.40
C ARG A 222 -7.68 23.52 5.26
N VAL A 223 -8.40 22.73 6.06
CA VAL A 223 -8.47 21.28 5.90
C VAL A 223 -9.70 20.98 5.02
N PRO A 224 -9.51 20.48 3.79
CA PRO A 224 -10.60 20.23 2.88
C PRO A 224 -11.39 18.99 3.35
N LEU A 225 -12.66 18.93 2.95
CA LEU A 225 -13.59 17.87 3.38
C LEU A 225 -13.04 16.46 3.08
N PHE A 226 -12.31 16.27 1.98
CA PHE A 226 -11.83 14.94 1.60
C PHE A 226 -10.78 14.35 2.58
N LEU A 227 -10.01 15.19 3.28
CA LEU A 227 -9.08 14.71 4.31
C LEU A 227 -9.84 14.30 5.58
N TRP A 228 -10.95 14.97 5.88
CA TRP A 228 -11.82 14.58 6.99
C TRP A 228 -12.58 13.28 6.68
N THR A 229 -13.13 13.17 5.46
CA THR A 229 -13.83 11.95 5.05
C THR A 229 -12.87 10.78 4.95
N GLY A 230 -11.65 10.99 4.42
CA GLY A 230 -10.57 9.99 4.42
C GLY A 230 -10.26 9.47 5.83
N LEU A 231 -10.00 10.37 6.78
CA LEU A 231 -9.73 10.01 8.18
C LEU A 231 -10.92 9.28 8.82
N GLY A 232 -12.15 9.74 8.57
CA GLY A 232 -13.35 9.06 9.06
C GLY A 232 -13.49 7.65 8.52
N THR A 233 -13.23 7.45 7.22
CA THR A 233 -13.30 6.15 6.57
C THR A 233 -12.18 5.19 6.98
N SER A 234 -10.97 5.69 7.23
CA SER A 234 -9.86 4.86 7.74
C SER A 234 -10.11 4.40 9.16
N ILE A 235 -10.63 5.29 10.02
CA ILE A 235 -11.09 4.91 11.37
C ILE A 235 -12.20 3.86 11.28
N LEU A 236 -13.15 4.00 10.35
CA LEU A 236 -14.23 3.02 10.17
C LEU A 236 -13.68 1.66 9.73
N GLY A 237 -12.76 1.61 8.77
CA GLY A 237 -12.09 0.37 8.35
C GLY A 237 -11.28 -0.27 9.48
N PHE A 238 -10.57 0.54 10.26
CA PHE A 238 -9.81 0.08 11.43
C PHE A 238 -10.72 -0.45 12.54
N ALA A 239 -11.84 0.22 12.80
CA ALA A 239 -12.85 -0.23 13.73
C ALA A 239 -13.48 -1.55 13.29
N ALA A 240 -13.78 -1.73 11.99
CA ALA A 240 -14.24 -3.02 11.47
C ALA A 240 -13.21 -4.13 11.79
N MET A 241 -11.93 -3.90 11.51
CA MET A 241 -10.88 -4.87 11.80
C MET A 241 -10.77 -5.24 13.29
N ILE A 242 -10.74 -4.25 14.20
CA ILE A 242 -10.54 -4.48 15.65
C ILE A 242 -11.81 -4.98 16.35
N LEU A 243 -12.99 -4.61 15.86
CA LEU A 243 -14.25 -5.08 16.41
C LEU A 243 -14.69 -6.41 15.80
N ALA A 244 -13.84 -7.06 15.02
CA ALA A 244 -14.11 -8.39 14.48
C ALA A 244 -14.49 -9.35 15.62
N PRO A 245 -15.65 -10.05 15.54
CA PRO A 245 -16.21 -10.78 16.67
C PRO A 245 -15.31 -11.85 17.28
N ILE A 246 -14.36 -12.38 16.50
CA ILE A 246 -13.34 -13.31 16.99
C ILE A 246 -12.51 -12.74 18.16
N ILE A 247 -12.33 -11.42 18.21
CA ILE A 247 -11.57 -10.74 19.28
C ILE A 247 -12.33 -10.82 20.61
N PHE A 248 -13.66 -10.84 20.60
CA PHE A 248 -14.50 -10.95 21.80
C PHE A 248 -14.89 -12.40 22.14
N ALA A 249 -14.72 -13.33 21.20
CA ALA A 249 -15.05 -14.75 21.38
C ALA A 249 -13.89 -15.60 21.94
N LYS A 250 -12.68 -15.04 22.08
CA LYS A 250 -11.59 -15.73 22.80
C LYS A 250 -11.92 -15.75 24.30
N PRO A 251 -11.90 -16.92 24.97
CA PRO A 251 -11.99 -16.93 26.42
C PRO A 251 -10.83 -16.09 26.97
N LYS A 252 -11.16 -15.14 27.85
CA LYS A 252 -10.15 -14.48 28.68
C LYS A 252 -9.49 -15.60 29.49
N ILE A 253 -8.26 -15.93 29.13
CA ILE A 253 -7.37 -16.79 29.95
C ILE A 253 -6.99 -15.99 31.18
#